data_AF-A0A6L7NG67-F1
#
_entry.id   AF-A0A6L7NG67-F1
#
_cell.length_a   1.000
_cell.length_b   1.000
_cell.length_c   1.000
_cell.angle_alpha   90.00
_cell.angle_beta   90.00
_cell.angle_gamma   90.00
#
_symmetry.space_group_name_H-M   'P 1'
#
loop_
_entity.id
_entity.type
_entity.pdbx_description
1 polymer ?
#
loop_
_entity_poly.entity_id
_entity_poly.type
_entity_poly.pdbx_seq_one_letter_code
_entity_poly.pdbx_strand_id
1 'polypeptide(L)' 'MSRAQMAVFLSRGLELPPAKGDFFVDDDGSVYEDAINRLAEAGITAGCDSDGGLFCPDVAVSRAQMATFLVRSLGLGTPN' A
#
# COMPACT_ATOMS: atom_id res chain seq x y z
N MET A 1 -4.08 -13.20 3.64
CA MET A 1 -3.01 -12.19 3.69
C MET A 1 -3.65 -10.86 4.00
N SER A 2 -3.19 -10.16 5.04
CA SER A 2 -3.66 -8.82 5.39
C SER A 2 -3.06 -7.77 4.46
N ARG A 3 -3.63 -6.57 4.45
CA ARG A 3 -3.10 -5.43 3.68
C ARG A 3 -1.69 -5.05 4.11
N ALA A 4 -1.38 -5.11 5.40
CA ALA A 4 -0.04 -4.86 5.91
C ALA A 4 0.98 -5.89 5.42
N GLN A 5 0.64 -7.18 5.46
CA GLN A 5 1.50 -8.24 4.93
C GLN A 5 1.76 -8.10 3.42
N MET A 6 0.73 -7.69 2.68
CA MET A 6 0.87 -7.37 1.26
C MET A 6 1.78 -6.18 1.02
N ALA A 7 1.69 -5.13 1.84
CA ALA A 7 2.56 -3.96 1.75
C ALA A 7 4.03 -4.37 1.85
N VAL A 8 4.38 -5.23 2.82
CA VAL A 8 5.74 -5.78 2.94
C VAL A 8 6.13 -6.59 1.71
N PHE A 9 5.24 -7.45 1.22
CA PHE A 9 5.53 -8.29 0.05
C PHE A 9 5.84 -7.45 -1.19
N LEU A 10 5.01 -6.45 -1.50
CA LEU A 10 5.19 -5.58 -2.67
C LEU A 10 6.37 -4.62 -2.49
N SER A 11 6.52 -4.01 -1.30
CA SER A 11 7.65 -3.13 -1.00
C SER A 11 9.00 -3.82 -1.23
N ARG A 12 9.13 -5.06 -0.75
CA ARG A 12 10.35 -5.86 -0.94
C ARG A 12 10.48 -6.40 -2.36
N GLY A 13 9.40 -6.92 -2.94
CA GLY A 13 9.42 -7.51 -4.28
C GLY A 13 9.72 -6.52 -5.40
N LEU A 14 9.40 -5.24 -5.19
CA LEU A 14 9.62 -4.15 -6.14
C LEU A 14 10.80 -3.25 -5.75
N GLU A 15 11.46 -3.54 -4.62
CA GLU A 15 12.56 -2.73 -4.06
C GLU A 15 12.19 -1.25 -3.94
N LEU A 16 11.01 -0.95 -3.40
CA LEU A 16 10.50 0.42 -3.35
C LEU A 16 11.42 1.33 -2.53
N PRO A 17 11.71 2.55 -3.01
CA PRO A 17 12.50 3.52 -2.25
C PRO A 17 11.77 3.91 -0.96
N PRO A 18 12.49 4.31 0.10
CA PRO A 18 11.87 4.83 1.32
C PRO A 18 10.90 5.97 1.02
N ALA A 19 9.76 5.97 1.71
CA ALA A 19 8.81 7.07 1.67
C ALA A 19 9.39 8.31 2.35
N LYS A 20 8.94 9.49 1.92
CA LYS A 20 9.33 10.76 2.53
C LYS A 20 8.28 11.29 3.50
N GLY A 21 7.04 10.84 3.33
CA GLY A 21 5.91 11.19 4.18
C GLY A 21 5.38 10.01 4.97
N ASP A 22 4.63 10.37 5.99
CA ASP A 22 3.68 9.49 6.65
C ASP A 22 2.28 9.81 6.10
N PHE A 23 1.55 8.77 5.69
CA PHE A 23 0.34 8.91 4.87
C PHE A 23 -0.93 8.45 5.58
N PHE A 24 -0.82 7.60 6.60
CA PHE A 24 -1.96 7.03 7.28
C PHE A 24 -1.77 7.11 8.78
N VAL A 25 -2.86 7.30 9.52
CA VAL A 25 -2.79 7.44 10.99
C VAL A 25 -3.03 6.12 11.73
N ASP A 26 -3.47 5.09 11.02
CA ASP A 26 -3.82 3.78 11.59
C ASP A 26 -2.72 2.72 11.45
N ASP A 27 -1.56 3.08 10.91
CA ASP A 27 -0.35 2.28 10.91
C ASP A 27 0.77 2.81 11.83
N ASP A 28 0.55 3.94 12.51
CA ASP A 28 1.46 4.52 13.51
C ASP A 28 1.96 3.47 14.53
N GLY A 29 3.29 3.33 14.64
CA GLY A 29 3.93 2.41 15.59
C GLY A 29 3.86 0.93 15.17
N SER A 30 3.30 0.65 13.99
CA SER A 30 3.30 -0.69 13.39
C SER A 30 4.65 -1.02 12.80
N VAL A 31 5.06 -2.29 12.91
CA VAL A 31 6.25 -2.80 12.19
C VAL A 31 6.08 -2.78 10.66
N TYR A 32 4.87 -2.52 10.17
CA TYR A 32 4.54 -2.47 8.75
C TYR A 32 4.51 -1.04 8.18
N GLU A 33 4.58 -0.02 9.02
CA GLU A 33 4.44 1.41 8.68
C GLU A 33 5.35 1.82 7.53
N ASP A 34 6.66 1.53 7.60
CA ASP A 34 7.61 1.83 6.51
C ASP A 34 7.19 1.20 5.18
N ALA A 35 6.71 -0.05 5.17
CA ALA A 35 6.27 -0.68 3.93
C ALA A 35 4.98 -0.05 3.39
N ILE A 36 4.06 0.33 4.27
CA ILE A 36 2.79 0.96 3.91
C ILE A 36 3.03 2.34 3.29
N ASN A 37 3.84 3.17 3.95
CA ASN A 37 4.18 4.50 3.47
C ASN A 37 4.90 4.45 2.12
N ARG A 38 5.78 3.46 1.88
CA ARG A 38 6.41 3.25 0.55
C ARG A 38 5.41 2.95 -0.55
N LEU A 39 4.38 2.15 -0.26
CA LEU A 39 3.32 1.86 -1.23
C LEU A 39 2.49 3.10 -1.55
N ALA A 40 2.24 3.97 -0.56
CA ALA A 40 1.51 5.22 -0.76
C ALA A 40 2.34 6.20 -1.61
N GLU A 41 3.60 6.42 -1.28
CA GLU A 41 4.53 7.26 -2.04
C GLU A 41 4.67 6.79 -3.50
N ALA A 42 4.68 5.47 -3.72
CA ALA A 42 4.73 4.88 -5.06
C ALA A 42 3.39 4.89 -5.81
N GLY A 43 2.31 5.42 -5.21
CA GLY A 43 0.97 5.46 -5.82
C GLY A 43 0.29 4.10 -5.98
N ILE A 44 0.74 3.08 -5.26
CA ILE A 44 0.22 1.70 -5.35
C ILE A 44 -1.08 1.58 -4.53
N THR A 45 -1.16 2.27 -3.40
CA THR A 45 -2.32 2.30 -2.52
C THR A 45 -2.80 3.73 -2.29
N ALA A 46 -4.10 3.88 -2.01
CA ALA A 46 -4.74 5.15 -1.65
C ALA A 46 -5.50 5.04 -0.31
N GLY A 47 -5.20 4.01 0.48
CA GLY A 47 -5.93 3.75 1.73
C GLY A 47 -7.17 2.87 1.55
N CYS A 48 -8.07 2.93 2.54
CA CYS A 48 -9.33 2.18 2.62
C CYS A 48 -10.55 3.06 2.88
N ASP A 49 -10.37 4.30 3.33
CA ASP A 49 -11.42 5.25 3.62
C ASP A 49 -11.57 6.29 2.51
N SER A 50 -12.67 7.04 2.53
CA SER A 50 -12.95 8.08 1.53
C SER A 50 -12.09 9.33 1.70
N ASP A 51 -11.62 9.59 2.93
CA ASP A 51 -10.84 10.78 3.27
C ASP A 51 -9.33 10.55 3.06
N GLY A 52 -8.92 9.29 2.81
CA GLY A 52 -7.57 8.88 2.44
C GLY A 52 -6.59 8.82 3.62
N GLY A 53 -7.08 8.90 4.86
CA GLY A 53 -6.25 8.92 6.06
C GLY A 53 -6.03 7.55 6.70
N LEU A 54 -6.71 6.50 6.24
CA LEU A 54 -6.64 5.15 6.80
C LEU A 54 -6.14 4.13 5.78
N PHE A 55 -5.25 3.24 6.21
CA PHE A 55 -4.77 2.12 5.43
C PHE A 55 -5.56 0.82 5.67
N CYS A 56 -6.14 0.64 6.85
CA CYS A 56 -6.78 -0.58 7.35
C CYS A 56 -5.85 -1.81 7.30
N PRO A 57 -4.75 -1.85 8.07
CA PRO A 57 -3.68 -2.84 7.92
C PRO A 57 -4.11 -4.31 8.09
N ASP A 58 -5.10 -4.57 8.95
CA ASP A 58 -5.56 -5.91 9.32
C ASP A 58 -6.60 -6.49 8.36
N VAL A 59 -7.16 -5.68 7.47
CA VAL A 59 -8.17 -6.14 6.52
C VAL A 59 -7.57 -7.12 5.52
N ALA A 60 -8.29 -8.20 5.24
CA ALA A 60 -7.88 -9.19 4.25
C ALA A 60 -7.91 -8.60 2.84
N VAL A 61 -6.87 -8.88 2.05
CA VAL A 61 -6.81 -8.48 0.64
C VAL A 61 -7.63 -9.46 -0.20
N SER A 62 -8.64 -8.95 -0.91
CA SER A 62 -9.39 -9.75 -1.88
C SER A 62 -8.57 -10.00 -3.15
N ARG A 63 -8.95 -11.02 -3.94
CA ARG A 63 -8.28 -11.31 -5.23
C ARG A 63 -8.34 -10.12 -6.19
N ALA A 64 -9.47 -9.39 -6.20
CA ALA A 64 -9.65 -8.20 -7.03
C ALA A 64 -8.73 -7.06 -6.57
N GLN A 65 -8.63 -6.83 -5.25
CA GLN A 65 -7.74 -5.82 -4.70
C GLN A 65 -6.27 -6.15 -5.01
N MET A 66 -5.86 -7.42 -4.85
CA MET A 66 -4.51 -7.86 -5.24
C MET A 66 -4.22 -7.56 -6.72
N ALA A 67 -5.17 -7.85 -7.63
CA ALA A 67 -4.99 -7.53 -9.04
C ALA A 67 -4.79 -6.02 -9.25
N THR A 68 -5.56 -5.17 -8.57
CA THR A 68 -5.39 -3.71 -8.62
C THR A 68 -4.01 -3.27 -8.15
N PHE A 69 -3.50 -3.82 -7.04
CA PHE A 69 -2.16 -3.49 -6.55
C PHE A 69 -1.08 -3.90 -7.55
N LEU A 70 -1.21 -5.08 -8.17
CA LEU A 70 -0.28 -5.54 -9.21
C LEU A 70 -0.31 -4.63 -10.45
N VAL A 71 -1.50 -4.28 -10.94
CA VAL A 71 -1.65 -3.38 -12.10
C VAL A 71 -0.99 -2.03 -11.84
N ARG A 72 -1.22 -1.43 -10.67
CA ARG A 72 -0.58 -0.16 -10.28
C ARG A 72 0.92 -0.30 -10.14
N SER A 73 1.38 -1.36 -9.46
CA SER A 73 2.81 -1.58 -9.24
C SER A 73 3.61 -1.78 -10.52
N LEU A 74 2.99 -2.36 -11.56
CA LEU A 74 3.63 -2.64 -12.85
C LEU A 74 3.37 -1.53 -13.88
N GLY A 75 2.64 -0.46 -13.51
CA GLY A 75 2.30 0.63 -14.42
C GLY A 75 1.45 0.19 -15.62
N LEU A 76 0.62 -0.84 -15.46
CA LEU A 76 -0.14 -1.46 -16.56
C LEU A 76 -1.51 -0.81 -16.84
N GLY A 77 -1.87 0.24 -16.11
CA GLY A 77 -3.06 1.05 -16.37
C GLY A 77 -2.80 2.08 -17.46
N THR A 78 -3.84 2.47 -18.21
CA THR A 78 -3.76 3.66 -19.06
C THR A 78 -3.44 4.88 -18.20
N PRO A 79 -2.55 5.79 -18.63
CA PRO A 79 -2.28 7.02 -17.88
C PRO A 79 -3.60 7.77 -17.70
N ASN A 80 -3.85 8.24 -16.47
CA ASN A 80 -4.90 9.22 -16.18
C ASN A 80 -4.54 10.56 -16.80
#